data_AF-E4X5U0-F1
#
_entry.id   AF-E4X5U0-F1
#
_cell.length_a   1.000
_cell.length_b   1.000
_cell.length_c   1.000
_cell.angle_alpha   90.00
_cell.angle_beta   90.00
_cell.angle_gamma   90.00
#
_symmetry.space_group_name_H-M   'P 1'
#
loop_
_entity.id
_entity.type
_entity.pdbx_description
1 polymer ?
#
loop_
_entity_poly.entity_id
_entity_poly.type
_entity_poly.pdbx_seq_one_letter_code
_entity_poly.pdbx_strand_id
1 'polypeptide(L)'
;MRDKREDLELVRTVVLARHGARSTLCYLEELGPSTWNDPKLFEAPDFVKQVKVNWTDVGGGDPPKGQFSGGILPCGGQRGELTHRGYIGNSKIGEYLKTQIDIKEEDIYVRSTNTTRTVESARAIIAGIFNKPMEITIETPANNNDDFLTLHNSAKIAMAKLEWTWSTPCLYEPFQEKMSKIIRTVGLKKRAEGRQSQFQPIGVYDDYMCRKEHDLIINNKEKLDSVAEDLEELAVLTKHIINGISDEERQFVLSLKAGRLLEYIVKELKKPLSILSVHDTTLGPMHQALTHKIVKKTGELCIYPPYSAHMDFYFYKNASNEEFIQVDFQREPILFDGKTIVSIKEFLQETAWFRMTQEEFGAKKQAEPPIPARFSDEDEEDFHKNPEKYLQLE
;
A
#
# COMPACT_ATOMS: atom_id res chain seq x y z
N MET A 1 17.77 18.75 -9.89
CA MET A 1 17.35 18.19 -11.19
C MET A 1 18.17 16.95 -11.45
N ARG A 2 17.52 15.79 -11.60
CA ARG A 2 18.18 14.54 -12.02
C ARG A 2 18.48 14.48 -13.52
N ASP A 3 17.99 15.46 -14.28
CA ASP A 3 18.19 15.64 -15.73
C ASP A 3 19.63 15.91 -16.20
N LYS A 4 20.62 15.94 -15.30
CA LYS A 4 22.02 16.21 -15.69
C LYS A 4 23.01 15.33 -14.94
N ARG A 5 22.97 14.02 -15.19
CA ARG A 5 24.21 13.25 -15.22
C ARG A 5 24.71 13.35 -16.65
N GLU A 6 25.95 13.77 -16.88
CA GLU A 6 26.46 14.22 -18.19
C GLU A 6 26.29 13.19 -19.32
N ASP A 7 26.03 11.93 -18.99
CA ASP A 7 25.99 10.78 -19.89
C ASP A 7 24.64 10.01 -19.89
N LEU A 8 23.62 10.48 -19.14
CA LEU A 8 22.30 9.83 -19.06
C LEU A 8 21.14 10.82 -19.21
N GLU A 9 20.25 10.54 -20.16
CA GLU A 9 18.99 11.24 -20.40
C GLU A 9 17.83 10.49 -19.72
N LEU A 10 17.00 11.20 -18.94
CA LEU A 10 15.78 10.63 -18.36
C LEU A 10 14.68 10.56 -19.44
N VAL A 11 14.17 9.37 -19.72
CA VAL A 11 13.20 9.17 -20.81
C VAL A 11 11.81 8.74 -20.33
N ARG A 12 11.71 8.20 -19.10
CA ARG A 12 10.45 7.72 -18.55
C ARG A 12 10.51 7.63 -17.03
N THR A 13 9.41 7.96 -16.38
CA THR A 13 9.21 7.83 -14.94
C THR A 13 7.90 7.10 -14.66
N VAL A 14 7.94 6.10 -13.78
CA VAL A 14 6.75 5.43 -13.27
C VAL A 14 6.69 5.60 -11.76
N VAL A 15 5.54 6.05 -11.25
CA VAL A 15 5.34 6.35 -9.83
C VAL A 15 4.27 5.40 -9.28
N LEU A 16 4.62 4.61 -8.28
CA LEU A 16 3.67 3.90 -7.44
C LEU A 16 3.40 4.76 -6.21
N ALA A 17 2.18 5.25 -6.03
CA ALA A 17 1.85 6.14 -4.91
C ALA A 17 0.73 5.55 -4.03
N ARG A 18 1.02 5.34 -2.74
CA ARG A 18 0.00 5.08 -1.74
C ARG A 18 -0.91 6.31 -1.65
N HIS A 19 -2.20 6.07 -1.45
CA HIS A 19 -3.12 7.14 -1.08
C HIS A 19 -2.67 7.89 0.18
N GLY A 20 -3.20 9.10 0.33
CA GLY A 20 -2.90 9.99 1.45
C GLY A 20 -3.63 9.58 2.72
N ALA A 21 -3.49 10.44 3.73
CA ALA A 21 -4.19 10.31 5.00
C ALA A 21 -5.70 10.21 4.77
N ARG A 22 -6.32 9.31 5.52
CA ARG A 22 -7.74 8.95 5.39
C ARG A 22 -8.38 8.77 6.75
N SER A 23 -9.70 8.64 6.77
CA SER A 23 -10.40 8.12 7.93
C SER A 23 -10.08 6.63 8.15
N THR A 24 -10.31 6.17 9.37
CA THR A 24 -10.03 4.79 9.78
C THR A 24 -10.88 3.76 9.00
N LEU A 25 -10.32 2.56 8.80
CA LEU A 25 -11.02 1.36 8.39
C LEU A 25 -11.52 0.55 9.60
N CYS A 26 -10.85 0.67 10.74
CA CYS A 26 -11.19 -0.01 11.99
C CYS A 26 -11.47 1.02 13.08
N TYR A 27 -12.72 1.21 13.50
CA TYR A 27 -13.03 2.17 14.56
C TYR A 27 -12.94 1.50 15.94
N LEU A 28 -12.11 2.05 16.82
CA LEU A 28 -11.97 1.60 18.20
C LEU A 28 -12.69 2.57 19.15
N GLU A 29 -13.75 2.09 19.78
CA GLU A 29 -14.49 2.84 20.81
C GLU A 29 -13.64 3.13 22.04
N GLU A 30 -12.69 2.25 22.33
CA GLU A 30 -11.75 2.34 23.46
C GLU A 30 -10.79 3.53 23.33
N LEU A 31 -10.55 4.00 22.10
CA LEU A 31 -9.80 5.23 21.82
C LEU A 31 -10.69 6.49 21.90
N GLY A 32 -11.95 6.34 22.28
CA GLY A 32 -12.90 7.44 22.46
C GLY A 32 -13.62 7.86 21.19
N PRO A 33 -14.58 8.81 21.31
CA PRO A 33 -15.28 9.36 20.16
C PRO A 33 -14.27 10.04 19.23
N SER A 34 -14.42 9.81 17.93
CA SER A 34 -13.72 10.61 16.91
C SER A 34 -14.70 11.50 16.15
N THR A 35 -14.17 12.53 15.52
CA THR A 35 -14.94 13.48 14.71
C THR A 35 -14.88 13.12 13.23
N TRP A 36 -14.80 11.83 12.87
CA TRP A 36 -14.81 11.40 11.46
C TRP A 36 -16.10 11.79 10.72
N ASN A 37 -17.13 12.28 11.42
CA ASN A 37 -18.36 12.84 10.87
C ASN A 37 -18.27 14.33 10.50
N ASP A 38 -17.17 15.03 10.80
CA ASP A 38 -16.98 16.42 10.38
C ASP A 38 -16.69 16.48 8.86
N PRO A 39 -17.59 17.05 8.04
CA PRO A 39 -17.40 17.11 6.59
C PRO A 39 -16.16 17.92 6.20
N LYS A 40 -15.69 18.87 7.03
CA LYS A 40 -14.49 19.67 6.74
C LYS A 40 -13.23 18.82 6.66
N LEU A 41 -13.20 17.66 7.33
CA LEU A 41 -12.07 16.74 7.22
C LEU A 41 -11.89 16.18 5.81
N PHE A 42 -12.94 16.14 4.99
CA PHE A 42 -12.93 15.51 3.66
C PHE A 42 -12.94 16.51 2.51
N GLU A 43 -12.86 17.81 2.80
CA GLU A 43 -12.89 18.83 1.77
C GLU A 43 -11.58 18.83 0.96
N ALA A 44 -11.69 18.56 -0.35
CA ALA A 44 -10.58 18.70 -1.28
C ALA A 44 -10.13 20.19 -1.35
N PRO A 45 -8.81 20.47 -1.39
CA PRO A 45 -8.31 21.82 -1.64
C PRO A 45 -8.78 22.37 -2.99
N ASP A 46 -8.96 23.69 -3.09
CA ASP A 46 -9.49 24.31 -4.32
C ASP A 46 -8.61 24.08 -5.54
N PHE A 47 -7.28 24.06 -5.39
CA PHE A 47 -6.37 23.77 -6.49
C PHE A 47 -6.50 22.31 -6.99
N VAL A 48 -6.91 21.38 -6.12
CA VAL A 48 -7.21 20.00 -6.52
C VAL A 48 -8.55 19.93 -7.27
N LYS A 49 -9.56 20.69 -6.82
CA LYS A 49 -10.88 20.77 -7.48
C LYS A 49 -10.80 21.32 -8.93
N GLN A 50 -9.72 22.02 -9.28
CA GLN A 50 -9.48 22.50 -10.65
C GLN A 50 -9.15 21.37 -11.64
N VAL A 51 -8.71 20.21 -11.15
CA VAL A 51 -8.45 19.01 -11.97
C VAL A 51 -9.75 18.21 -12.07
N LYS A 52 -10.37 18.21 -13.25
CA LYS A 52 -11.53 17.35 -13.53
C LYS A 52 -11.05 15.94 -13.87
N VAL A 53 -11.76 14.94 -13.35
CA VAL A 53 -11.42 13.53 -13.55
C VAL A 53 -12.48 12.86 -14.42
N ASN A 54 -12.03 12.34 -15.55
CA ASN A 54 -12.73 11.35 -16.36
C ASN A 54 -12.34 9.96 -15.85
N TRP A 55 -13.21 9.37 -15.04
CA TRP A 55 -12.99 8.06 -14.45
C TRP A 55 -13.48 6.98 -15.43
N THR A 56 -12.59 6.15 -15.95
CA THR A 56 -12.93 5.09 -16.93
C THR A 56 -12.45 3.71 -16.50
N ASP A 57 -12.97 2.67 -17.15
CA ASP A 57 -12.35 1.34 -17.08
C ASP A 57 -11.00 1.34 -17.80
N VAL A 58 -10.15 0.36 -17.49
CA VAL A 58 -8.90 0.10 -18.21
C VAL A 58 -9.23 -0.17 -19.67
N GLY A 59 -8.63 0.60 -20.58
CA GLY A 59 -8.92 0.51 -22.03
C GLY A 59 -10.08 1.39 -22.51
N GLY A 60 -10.58 2.31 -21.68
CA GLY A 60 -11.52 3.36 -22.11
C GLY A 60 -12.99 2.97 -22.10
N GLY A 61 -13.35 1.92 -21.35
CA GLY A 61 -14.75 1.51 -21.14
C GLY A 61 -15.50 2.39 -20.12
N ASP A 62 -16.78 2.10 -19.93
CA ASP A 62 -17.65 2.80 -18.96
C ASP A 62 -17.00 2.89 -17.57
N PRO A 63 -17.25 3.97 -16.81
CA PRO A 63 -16.79 4.08 -15.42
C PRO A 63 -17.21 2.83 -14.64
N PRO A 64 -16.27 2.11 -14.00
CA PRO A 64 -16.59 0.82 -13.44
C PRO A 64 -17.58 0.96 -12.28
N LYS A 65 -18.61 0.10 -12.28
CA LYS A 65 -19.62 0.05 -11.22
C LYS A 65 -18.96 -0.42 -9.91
N GLY A 66 -19.32 0.21 -8.79
CA GLY A 66 -18.91 -0.24 -7.46
C GLY A 66 -17.64 0.42 -6.91
N GLN A 67 -17.58 1.76 -6.95
CA GLN A 67 -16.62 2.52 -6.15
C GLN A 67 -16.67 2.01 -4.70
N PHE A 68 -15.56 1.46 -4.21
CA PHE A 68 -15.52 1.00 -2.82
C PHE A 68 -15.54 2.21 -1.89
N SER A 69 -16.72 2.56 -1.38
CA SER A 69 -16.86 3.38 -0.18
C SER A 69 -16.81 2.44 1.02
N GLY A 70 -16.00 2.76 2.03
CA GLY A 70 -15.83 1.87 3.20
C GLY A 70 -17.09 1.72 4.05
N GLY A 71 -18.20 2.36 3.68
CA GLY A 71 -19.42 2.46 4.48
C GLY A 71 -19.29 3.53 5.57
N ILE A 72 -20.19 3.45 6.55
CA ILE A 72 -20.29 4.45 7.63
C ILE A 72 -19.67 3.88 8.91
N LEU A 73 -18.90 4.69 9.61
CA LEU A 73 -18.33 4.41 10.93
C LEU A 73 -19.39 4.59 12.02
N PRO A 74 -19.24 3.97 13.20
CA PRO A 74 -20.19 4.16 14.31
C PRO A 74 -20.43 5.62 14.71
N CYS A 75 -19.45 6.50 14.50
CA CYS A 75 -19.56 7.95 14.74
C CYS A 75 -20.31 8.72 13.63
N GLY A 76 -20.79 8.04 12.58
CA GLY A 76 -21.47 8.65 11.43
C GLY A 76 -20.54 9.14 10.30
N GLY A 77 -19.23 9.02 10.49
CA GLY A 77 -18.22 9.39 9.48
C GLY A 77 -18.08 8.38 8.36
N GLN A 78 -17.57 8.81 7.19
CA GLN A 78 -17.22 7.90 6.10
C GLN A 78 -15.99 7.06 6.49
N ARG A 79 -16.04 5.75 6.26
CA ARG A 79 -14.94 4.82 6.54
C ARG A 79 -13.94 4.81 5.39
N GLY A 80 -12.65 4.92 5.71
CA GLY A 80 -11.57 4.77 4.73
C GLY A 80 -11.55 5.83 3.62
N GLU A 81 -12.09 7.02 3.88
CA GLU A 81 -12.24 8.11 2.91
C GLU A 81 -11.06 9.08 2.98
N LEU A 82 -10.64 9.61 1.83
CA LEU A 82 -9.49 10.52 1.75
C LEU A 82 -9.83 11.86 2.41
N THR A 83 -8.93 12.36 3.25
CA THR A 83 -9.13 13.64 3.95
C THR A 83 -8.40 14.78 3.26
N HIS A 84 -8.69 16.01 3.67
CA HIS A 84 -7.94 17.22 3.30
C HIS A 84 -6.43 17.04 3.46
N ARG A 85 -5.98 16.47 4.58
CA ARG A 85 -4.55 16.17 4.82
C ARG A 85 -4.02 15.16 3.81
N GLY A 86 -4.83 14.18 3.42
CA GLY A 86 -4.49 13.23 2.36
C GLY A 86 -4.29 13.90 1.01
N TYR A 87 -5.19 14.79 0.59
CA TYR A 87 -5.01 15.57 -0.63
C TYR A 87 -3.71 16.37 -0.64
N ILE A 88 -3.40 17.09 0.45
CA ILE A 88 -2.16 17.85 0.59
C ILE A 88 -0.92 16.94 0.59
N GLY A 89 -1.00 15.78 1.25
CA GLY A 89 0.09 14.81 1.25
C GLY A 89 0.43 14.29 -0.15
N ASN A 90 -0.59 13.96 -0.95
CA ASN A 90 -0.38 13.50 -2.32
C ASN A 90 -0.01 14.63 -3.28
N SER A 91 -0.48 15.88 -3.11
CA SER A 91 -0.05 17.00 -3.95
C SER A 91 1.45 17.25 -3.83
N LYS A 92 2.03 17.06 -2.64
CA LYS A 92 3.48 17.15 -2.40
C LYS A 92 4.29 16.11 -3.17
N ILE A 93 3.71 14.97 -3.54
CA ILE A 93 4.37 14.03 -4.47
C ILE A 93 4.45 14.69 -5.85
N GLY A 94 3.35 15.29 -6.33
CA GLY A 94 3.33 15.99 -7.61
C GLY A 94 4.27 17.19 -7.68
N GLU A 95 4.29 18.01 -6.62
CA GLU A 95 5.22 19.13 -6.48
C GLU A 95 6.68 18.65 -6.53
N TYR A 96 6.98 17.52 -5.88
CA TYR A 96 8.30 16.91 -5.96
C TYR A 96 8.63 16.44 -7.38
N LEU A 97 7.73 15.70 -8.04
CA LEU A 97 7.95 15.21 -9.41
C LEU A 97 8.26 16.35 -10.37
N LYS A 98 7.55 17.47 -10.27
CA LYS A 98 7.82 18.69 -11.05
C LYS A 98 9.26 19.22 -10.93
N THR A 99 9.93 18.95 -9.81
CA THR A 99 11.36 19.33 -9.62
C THR A 99 12.34 18.32 -10.21
N GLN A 100 11.86 17.12 -10.53
CA GLN A 100 12.66 16.01 -11.04
C GLN A 100 12.55 15.84 -12.55
N ILE A 101 11.39 16.13 -13.13
CA ILE A 101 11.06 15.86 -14.54
C ILE A 101 10.39 17.07 -15.18
N ASP A 102 10.71 17.34 -16.45
CA ASP A 102 9.95 18.26 -17.31
C ASP A 102 8.84 17.46 -18.02
N ILE A 103 7.58 17.67 -17.64
CA ILE A 103 6.44 16.86 -18.10
C ILE A 103 5.32 17.73 -18.66
N LYS A 104 4.77 17.32 -19.79
CA LYS A 104 3.58 17.94 -20.40
C LYS A 104 2.33 17.14 -20.09
N GLU A 105 1.17 17.73 -20.33
CA GLU A 105 -0.11 17.08 -20.02
C GLU A 105 -0.34 15.81 -20.85
N GLU A 106 0.02 15.85 -22.12
CA GLU A 106 -0.11 14.75 -23.08
C GLU A 106 0.79 13.52 -22.78
N ASP A 107 1.80 13.72 -21.92
CA ASP A 107 2.81 12.73 -21.59
C ASP A 107 2.38 11.80 -20.44
N ILE A 108 1.19 12.02 -19.88
CA ILE A 108 0.77 11.37 -18.64
C ILE A 108 -0.16 10.19 -18.91
N TYR A 109 0.11 9.11 -18.17
CA TYR A 109 -0.81 8.02 -17.94
C TYR A 109 -1.14 7.94 -16.45
N VAL A 110 -2.42 7.77 -16.13
CA VAL A 110 -2.87 7.59 -14.74
C VAL A 110 -3.75 6.36 -14.62
N ARG A 111 -3.39 5.46 -13.72
CA ARG A 111 -4.19 4.29 -13.35
C ARG A 111 -4.28 4.19 -11.83
N SER A 112 -5.40 3.68 -11.33
CA SER A 112 -5.62 3.48 -9.90
C SER A 112 -6.38 2.19 -9.64
N THR A 113 -6.40 1.74 -8.38
CA THR A 113 -7.44 0.83 -7.93
C THR A 113 -8.81 1.51 -8.01
N ASN A 114 -9.89 0.72 -8.14
CA ASN A 114 -11.25 1.24 -8.18
C ASN A 114 -11.76 1.57 -6.76
N THR A 115 -11.06 2.49 -6.07
CA THR A 115 -11.39 3.00 -4.74
C THR A 115 -11.32 4.53 -4.77
N THR A 116 -12.32 5.21 -4.21
CA THR A 116 -12.40 6.67 -4.24
C THR A 116 -11.13 7.34 -3.71
N ARG A 117 -10.62 6.90 -2.55
CA ARG A 117 -9.41 7.49 -1.96
C ARG A 117 -8.17 7.42 -2.83
N THR A 118 -8.00 6.39 -3.67
CA THR A 118 -6.81 6.26 -4.53
C THR A 118 -6.97 7.08 -5.81
N VAL A 119 -8.17 7.12 -6.40
CA VAL A 119 -8.48 8.00 -7.53
C VAL A 119 -8.30 9.48 -7.15
N GLU A 120 -8.84 9.87 -6.00
CA GLU A 120 -8.70 11.22 -5.47
C GLU A 120 -7.26 11.58 -5.08
N SER A 121 -6.48 10.60 -4.62
CA SER A 121 -5.05 10.76 -4.39
C SER A 121 -4.29 10.99 -5.70
N ALA A 122 -4.61 10.24 -6.76
CA ALA A 122 -4.02 10.45 -8.08
C ALA A 122 -4.37 11.85 -8.64
N ARG A 123 -5.63 12.29 -8.49
CA ARG A 123 -6.05 13.66 -8.82
C ARG A 123 -5.22 14.70 -8.08
N ALA A 124 -4.95 14.50 -6.80
CA ALA A 124 -4.13 15.40 -5.99
C ALA A 124 -2.67 15.47 -6.46
N ILE A 125 -2.08 14.33 -6.86
CA ILE A 125 -0.72 14.30 -7.44
C ILE A 125 -0.67 15.15 -8.71
N ILE A 126 -1.63 14.96 -9.63
CA ILE A 126 -1.71 15.75 -10.86
C ILE A 126 -1.87 17.24 -10.58
N ALA A 127 -2.73 17.59 -9.62
CA ALA A 127 -2.91 18.96 -9.20
C ALA A 127 -1.60 19.59 -8.68
N GLY A 128 -0.78 18.82 -7.94
CA GLY A 128 0.54 19.26 -7.49
C GLY A 128 1.57 19.46 -8.62
N ILE A 129 1.48 18.67 -9.70
CA ILE A 129 2.35 18.82 -10.88
C ILE A 129 2.02 20.12 -11.62
N PHE A 130 0.76 20.29 -12.02
CA PHE A 130 0.38 21.36 -12.95
C PHE A 130 -0.14 22.62 -12.29
N ASN A 131 -0.83 22.50 -11.16
CA ASN A 131 -1.43 23.61 -10.41
C ASN A 131 -2.23 24.58 -11.30
N LYS A 132 -3.11 24.04 -12.16
CA LYS A 132 -3.99 24.78 -13.05
C LYS A 132 -5.24 23.97 -13.42
N PRO A 133 -6.30 24.60 -13.95
CA PRO A 133 -7.45 23.87 -14.47
C PRO A 133 -7.06 22.93 -15.61
N MET A 134 -7.45 21.66 -15.48
CA MET A 134 -7.22 20.65 -16.50
C MET A 134 -8.20 19.49 -16.35
N GLU A 135 -8.22 18.61 -17.33
CA GLU A 135 -9.02 17.40 -17.35
C GLU A 135 -8.10 16.21 -17.59
N ILE A 136 -8.24 15.16 -16.78
CA ILE A 136 -7.43 13.94 -16.89
C ILE A 136 -8.31 12.72 -16.96
N THR A 137 -7.83 11.68 -17.62
CA THR A 137 -8.40 10.34 -17.53
C THR A 137 -7.68 9.54 -16.46
N ILE A 138 -8.44 8.91 -15.57
CA ILE A 138 -7.92 7.93 -14.60
C ILE A 138 -8.56 6.59 -14.90
N GLU A 139 -7.74 5.62 -15.28
CA GLU A 139 -8.18 4.25 -15.53
C GLU A 139 -8.23 3.45 -14.24
N THR A 140 -9.29 2.66 -14.05
CA THR A 140 -9.39 1.72 -12.93
C THR A 140 -10.00 0.40 -13.39
N PRO A 141 -9.66 -0.73 -12.76
CA PRO A 141 -10.18 -2.03 -13.18
C PRO A 141 -11.68 -2.19 -12.87
N ALA A 142 -12.43 -2.70 -13.84
CA ALA A 142 -13.78 -3.18 -13.60
C ALA A 142 -13.84 -4.26 -12.52
N ASN A 143 -14.87 -4.20 -11.67
CA ASN A 143 -15.20 -5.20 -10.64
C ASN A 143 -14.11 -5.48 -9.60
N ASN A 144 -13.14 -4.57 -9.40
CA ASN A 144 -12.00 -4.77 -8.50
C ASN A 144 -11.24 -6.08 -8.77
N ASN A 145 -11.15 -6.52 -10.03
CA ASN A 145 -10.46 -7.75 -10.42
C ASN A 145 -9.32 -7.45 -11.42
N ASP A 146 -8.27 -6.83 -10.88
CA ASP A 146 -7.03 -6.49 -11.56
C ASP A 146 -5.93 -7.51 -11.22
N ASP A 147 -5.10 -7.82 -12.20
CA ASP A 147 -4.00 -8.77 -12.04
C ASP A 147 -2.96 -8.33 -11.00
N PHE A 148 -2.83 -7.04 -10.71
CA PHE A 148 -1.77 -6.58 -9.80
C PHE A 148 -2.18 -5.44 -8.86
N LEU A 149 -3.19 -4.64 -9.19
CA LEU A 149 -3.65 -3.58 -8.30
C LEU A 149 -4.63 -4.06 -7.22
N THR A 150 -5.35 -5.16 -7.46
CA THR A 150 -6.37 -5.70 -6.53
C THR A 150 -6.17 -7.20 -6.30
N LEU A 151 -4.93 -7.61 -5.99
CA LEU A 151 -4.52 -9.01 -5.87
C LEU A 151 -5.39 -9.85 -4.93
N HIS A 152 -5.87 -9.26 -3.82
CA HIS A 152 -6.73 -9.96 -2.87
C HIS A 152 -8.00 -10.56 -3.50
N ASN A 153 -8.46 -9.96 -4.61
CA ASN A 153 -9.58 -10.48 -5.38
C ASN A 153 -9.12 -11.42 -6.50
N SER A 154 -8.10 -11.01 -7.27
CA SER A 154 -7.68 -11.74 -8.48
C SER A 154 -6.88 -13.02 -8.23
N ALA A 155 -6.24 -13.13 -7.06
CA ALA A 155 -5.47 -14.30 -6.63
C ALA A 155 -5.98 -14.90 -5.32
N LYS A 156 -7.29 -14.81 -5.06
CA LYS A 156 -7.91 -15.29 -3.81
C LYS A 156 -7.54 -16.75 -3.50
N ILE A 157 -7.58 -17.63 -4.50
CA ILE A 157 -7.23 -19.06 -4.34
C ILE A 157 -5.78 -19.22 -3.89
N ALA A 158 -4.84 -18.64 -4.65
CA ALA A 158 -3.41 -18.69 -4.34
C ALA A 158 -3.04 -18.01 -3.01
N MET A 159 -3.90 -17.17 -2.45
CA MET A 159 -3.66 -16.46 -1.19
C MET A 159 -4.45 -17.03 0.00
N ALA A 160 -5.32 -18.01 -0.20
CA ALA A 160 -6.27 -18.49 0.81
C ALA A 160 -5.59 -18.97 2.10
N LYS A 161 -4.44 -19.65 1.99
CA LYS A 161 -3.67 -20.16 3.16
C LYS A 161 -2.99 -19.08 4.00
N LEU A 162 -3.07 -17.82 3.58
CA LEU A 162 -2.52 -16.66 4.28
C LEU A 162 -3.61 -15.77 4.89
N GLU A 163 -4.90 -16.12 4.76
CA GLU A 163 -6.00 -15.32 5.30
C GLU A 163 -5.92 -15.12 6.82
N TRP A 164 -5.43 -16.13 7.56
CA TRP A 164 -5.19 -16.07 9.01
C TRP A 164 -4.37 -14.85 9.45
N THR A 165 -3.45 -14.37 8.59
CA THR A 165 -2.61 -13.20 8.90
C THR A 165 -3.42 -11.91 9.04
N TRP A 166 -4.62 -11.85 8.45
CA TRP A 166 -5.54 -10.73 8.55
C TRP A 166 -6.62 -10.92 9.61
N SER A 167 -7.04 -12.16 9.89
CA SER A 167 -8.14 -12.47 10.82
C SER A 167 -7.63 -12.71 12.24
N THR A 168 -6.57 -13.50 12.37
CA THR A 168 -6.11 -14.08 13.63
C THR A 168 -4.57 -14.10 13.74
N PRO A 169 -3.85 -12.99 13.41
CA PRO A 169 -2.40 -12.97 13.50
C PRO A 169 -1.87 -13.26 14.91
N CYS A 170 -2.70 -13.05 15.94
CA CYS A 170 -2.38 -13.36 17.34
C CYS A 170 -2.29 -14.84 17.68
N LEU A 171 -2.77 -15.74 16.81
CA LEU A 171 -2.50 -17.17 16.94
C LEU A 171 -1.01 -17.47 16.76
N TYR A 172 -0.27 -16.61 16.06
CA TYR A 172 1.17 -16.74 15.90
C TYR A 172 1.89 -16.26 17.17
N GLU A 173 2.56 -17.18 17.86
CA GLU A 173 3.19 -16.96 19.17
C GLU A 173 4.02 -15.65 19.28
N PRO A 174 4.82 -15.24 18.28
CA PRO A 174 5.56 -13.97 18.33
C PRO A 174 4.71 -12.70 18.52
N PHE A 175 3.40 -12.78 18.30
CA PHE A 175 2.47 -11.67 18.52
C PHE A 175 1.93 -11.60 19.94
N GLN A 176 1.85 -12.75 20.63
CA GLN A 176 0.98 -12.91 21.80
C GLN A 176 1.40 -12.01 22.96
N GLU A 177 2.68 -11.96 23.29
CA GLU A 177 3.18 -11.16 24.42
C GLU A 177 2.93 -9.66 24.20
N LYS A 178 3.44 -9.11 23.09
CA LYS A 178 3.29 -7.69 22.75
C LYS A 178 1.83 -7.31 22.56
N MET A 179 1.03 -8.16 21.90
CA MET A 179 -0.40 -7.86 21.72
C MET A 179 -1.17 -7.94 23.05
N SER A 180 -0.84 -8.87 23.94
CA SER A 180 -1.43 -8.92 25.28
C SER A 180 -1.10 -7.66 26.08
N LYS A 181 0.14 -7.17 26.01
CA LYS A 181 0.56 -5.88 26.60
C LYS A 181 -0.25 -4.72 26.03
N ILE A 182 -0.41 -4.64 24.70
CA ILE A 182 -1.19 -3.58 24.04
C ILE A 182 -2.65 -3.63 24.50
N ILE A 183 -3.29 -4.81 24.49
CA ILE A 183 -4.69 -4.97 24.90
C ILE A 183 -4.91 -4.51 26.33
N ARG A 184 -4.08 -4.95 27.29
CA ARG A 184 -4.20 -4.54 28.70
C ARG A 184 -3.94 -3.04 28.89
N THR A 185 -2.94 -2.49 28.19
CA THR A 185 -2.53 -1.09 28.34
C THR A 185 -3.58 -0.14 27.76
N VAL A 186 -4.05 -0.42 26.55
CA VAL A 186 -5.07 0.39 25.87
C VAL A 186 -6.46 0.14 26.45
N GLY A 187 -6.70 -1.04 27.02
CA GLY A 187 -8.00 -1.46 27.56
C GLY A 187 -8.96 -1.94 26.48
N LEU A 188 -8.45 -2.61 25.44
CA LEU A 188 -9.25 -3.17 24.35
C LEU A 188 -10.17 -4.27 24.89
N LYS A 189 -11.45 -4.27 24.50
CA LYS A 189 -12.44 -5.19 25.07
C LYS A 189 -12.79 -6.32 24.11
N LYS A 190 -13.02 -7.52 24.66
CA LYS A 190 -13.66 -8.63 23.94
C LYS A 190 -15.07 -8.21 23.53
N ARG A 191 -15.42 -8.43 22.27
CA ARG A 191 -16.78 -8.23 21.76
C ARG A 191 -17.60 -9.49 22.05
N ALA A 192 -18.85 -9.31 22.48
CA ALA A 192 -19.72 -10.42 22.89
C ALA A 192 -20.04 -11.38 21.72
N GLU A 193 -20.10 -10.85 20.50
CA GLU A 193 -20.37 -11.61 19.28
C GLU A 193 -19.45 -11.12 18.15
N GLY A 194 -19.17 -12.02 17.20
CA GLY A 194 -18.44 -11.71 15.97
C GLY A 194 -16.91 -11.83 16.08
N ARG A 195 -16.23 -11.38 15.02
CA ARG A 195 -14.77 -11.41 14.93
C ARG A 195 -14.15 -10.40 15.88
N GLN A 196 -13.09 -10.81 16.56
CA GLN A 196 -12.31 -9.95 17.48
C GLN A 196 -11.32 -9.07 16.69
N SER A 197 -11.80 -8.30 15.70
CA SER A 197 -10.94 -7.48 14.83
C SER A 197 -10.17 -6.39 15.58
N GLN A 198 -10.66 -5.95 16.73
CA GLN A 198 -9.96 -5.04 17.64
C GLN A 198 -8.72 -5.66 18.29
N PHE A 199 -8.55 -6.98 18.24
CA PHE A 199 -7.34 -7.67 18.70
C PHE A 199 -6.32 -7.90 17.57
N GLN A 200 -6.51 -7.29 16.41
CA GLN A 200 -5.56 -7.36 15.31
C GLN A 200 -4.62 -6.14 15.34
N PRO A 201 -3.28 -6.31 15.31
CA PRO A 201 -2.35 -5.19 15.36
C PRO A 201 -2.55 -4.18 14.23
N ILE A 202 -2.85 -4.63 13.00
CA ILE A 202 -3.13 -3.73 11.89
C ILE A 202 -4.38 -2.88 12.15
N GLY A 203 -5.43 -3.44 12.74
CA GLY A 203 -6.66 -2.72 13.05
C GLY A 203 -6.43 -1.62 14.08
N VAL A 204 -5.67 -1.94 15.14
CA VAL A 204 -5.32 -0.97 16.19
C VAL A 204 -4.38 0.11 15.65
N TYR A 205 -3.37 -0.28 14.89
CA TYR A 205 -2.44 0.65 14.24
C TYR A 205 -3.17 1.57 13.24
N ASP A 206 -4.15 1.04 12.50
CA ASP A 206 -4.94 1.83 11.55
C ASP A 206 -5.73 2.95 12.25
N ASP A 207 -6.52 2.67 13.29
CA ASP A 207 -7.27 3.74 13.99
C ASP A 207 -6.33 4.73 14.66
N TYR A 208 -5.28 4.22 15.33
CA TYR A 208 -4.29 5.05 16.00
C TYR A 208 -3.64 6.03 15.04
N MET A 209 -3.08 5.53 13.93
CA MET A 209 -2.40 6.36 12.95
C MET A 209 -3.37 7.30 12.23
N CYS A 210 -4.59 6.86 11.91
CA CYS A 210 -5.59 7.76 11.34
C CYS A 210 -5.88 8.93 12.29
N ARG A 211 -6.09 8.69 13.58
CA ARG A 211 -6.34 9.78 14.54
C ARG A 211 -5.12 10.67 14.73
N LYS A 212 -3.93 10.08 14.89
CA LYS A 212 -2.66 10.80 15.08
C LYS A 212 -2.35 11.73 13.92
N GLU A 213 -2.51 11.26 12.68
CA GLU A 213 -2.24 12.05 11.46
C GLU A 213 -3.19 13.24 11.27
N HIS A 214 -4.30 13.27 12.00
CA HIS A 214 -5.31 14.32 11.92
C HIS A 214 -5.42 15.15 13.21
N ASP A 215 -4.53 14.91 14.19
CA ASP A 215 -4.59 15.51 15.52
C ASP A 215 -5.98 15.35 16.19
N LEU A 216 -6.65 14.22 15.92
CA LEU A 216 -7.94 13.92 16.54
C LEU A 216 -7.76 13.49 17.99
N ILE A 217 -8.83 13.65 18.76
CA ILE A 217 -8.87 13.21 20.15
C ILE A 217 -8.67 11.69 20.21
N ILE A 218 -7.72 11.29 21.07
CA ILE A 218 -7.46 9.91 21.44
C ILE A 218 -7.59 9.84 22.96
N ASN A 219 -8.64 9.17 23.45
CA ASN A 219 -8.75 8.87 24.87
C ASN A 219 -7.61 7.94 25.28
N ASN A 220 -7.06 8.15 26.48
CA ASN A 220 -5.89 7.43 26.98
C ASN A 220 -4.66 7.53 26.06
N LYS A 221 -4.47 8.67 25.37
CA LYS A 221 -3.33 8.89 24.46
C LYS A 221 -1.99 8.48 25.08
N GLU A 222 -1.73 8.84 26.33
CA GLU A 222 -0.50 8.48 27.04
C GLU A 222 -0.26 6.95 27.12
N LYS A 223 -1.34 6.18 27.31
CA LYS A 223 -1.26 4.70 27.33
C LYS A 223 -1.01 4.13 25.95
N LEU A 224 -1.60 4.72 24.91
CA LEU A 224 -1.37 4.28 23.54
C LEU A 224 0.04 4.66 23.05
N ASP A 225 0.49 5.86 23.38
CA ASP A 225 1.86 6.32 23.10
C ASP A 225 2.90 5.42 23.76
N SER A 226 2.66 4.95 25.00
CA SER A 226 3.60 4.07 25.72
C SER A 226 3.75 2.66 25.13
N VAL A 227 2.86 2.27 24.22
CA VAL A 227 2.93 1.00 23.46
C VAL A 227 2.98 1.23 21.94
N ALA A 228 3.20 2.46 21.48
CA ALA A 228 3.16 2.79 20.07
C ALA A 228 4.25 2.06 19.26
N GLU A 229 5.44 1.92 19.83
CA GLU A 229 6.56 1.18 19.22
C GLU A 229 6.23 -0.31 19.07
N ASP A 230 5.70 -0.95 20.12
CA ASP A 230 5.25 -2.35 20.07
C ASP A 230 4.14 -2.54 19.01
N LEU A 231 3.21 -1.59 18.94
CA LEU A 231 2.10 -1.63 17.99
C LEU A 231 2.59 -1.48 16.53
N GLU A 232 3.51 -0.55 16.30
CA GLU A 232 4.13 -0.36 14.98
C GLU A 232 4.95 -1.60 14.57
N GLU A 233 5.74 -2.15 15.48
CA GLU A 233 6.50 -3.39 15.25
C GLU A 233 5.59 -4.54 14.84
N LEU A 234 4.48 -4.78 15.56
CA LEU A 234 3.53 -5.84 15.20
C LEU A 234 2.80 -5.57 13.88
N ALA A 235 2.50 -4.30 13.56
CA ALA A 235 1.89 -3.93 12.28
C ALA A 235 2.87 -4.19 11.12
N VAL A 236 4.14 -3.83 11.28
CA VAL A 236 5.23 -4.13 10.34
C VAL A 236 5.40 -5.65 10.20
N LEU A 237 5.48 -6.38 11.32
CA LEU A 237 5.64 -7.83 11.32
C LEU A 237 4.50 -8.54 10.60
N THR A 238 3.25 -8.07 10.78
CA THR A 238 2.09 -8.62 10.05
C THR A 238 2.26 -8.46 8.54
N LYS A 239 2.74 -7.28 8.08
CA LYS A 239 3.00 -7.00 6.65
C LYS A 239 4.16 -7.82 6.10
N HIS A 240 5.15 -8.19 6.90
CA HIS A 240 6.21 -9.12 6.49
C HIS A 240 5.71 -10.55 6.38
N ILE A 241 4.97 -11.03 7.38
CA ILE A 241 4.48 -12.41 7.44
C ILE A 241 3.48 -12.72 6.33
N ILE A 242 2.58 -11.78 6.02
CA ILE A 242 1.65 -11.96 4.90
C ILE A 242 2.38 -12.03 3.54
N ASN A 243 3.63 -11.59 3.47
CA ASN A 243 4.47 -11.70 2.29
C ASN A 243 5.32 -12.98 2.29
N GLY A 244 5.12 -13.88 3.25
CA GLY A 244 5.85 -15.13 3.41
C GLY A 244 6.83 -15.09 4.59
N ILE A 245 6.84 -16.16 5.38
CA ILE A 245 7.75 -16.32 6.52
C ILE A 245 9.07 -16.95 6.06
N SER A 246 9.00 -18.01 5.25
CA SER A 246 10.17 -18.66 4.66
C SER A 246 10.55 -18.03 3.31
N ASP A 247 11.73 -18.38 2.80
CA ASP A 247 12.17 -17.93 1.49
C ASP A 247 11.31 -18.50 0.35
N GLU A 248 10.87 -19.75 0.47
CA GLU A 248 9.99 -20.42 -0.49
C GLU A 248 8.62 -19.74 -0.52
N GLU A 249 8.07 -19.45 0.66
CA GLU A 249 6.80 -18.70 0.76
C GLU A 249 6.95 -17.30 0.18
N ARG A 250 8.04 -16.59 0.49
CA ARG A 250 8.31 -15.28 -0.08
C ARG A 250 8.43 -15.31 -1.59
N GLN A 251 9.14 -16.29 -2.13
CA GLN A 251 9.23 -16.47 -3.58
C GLN A 251 7.85 -16.73 -4.19
N PHE A 252 6.99 -17.51 -3.53
CA PHE A 252 5.64 -17.73 -4.03
C PHE A 252 4.80 -16.45 -3.99
N VAL A 253 4.72 -15.80 -2.82
CA VAL A 253 3.80 -14.70 -2.52
C VAL A 253 4.24 -13.38 -3.15
N LEU A 254 5.53 -13.03 -3.07
CA LEU A 254 6.03 -11.78 -3.63
C LEU A 254 6.01 -11.79 -5.15
N SER A 255 6.15 -12.96 -5.79
CA SER A 255 5.88 -13.06 -7.22
C SER A 255 4.45 -12.67 -7.57
N LEU A 256 3.46 -13.14 -6.81
CA LEU A 256 2.06 -12.78 -7.02
C LEU A 256 1.81 -11.29 -6.72
N LYS A 257 2.33 -10.77 -5.60
CA LYS A 257 2.08 -9.39 -5.13
C LYS A 257 2.83 -8.30 -5.87
N ALA A 258 4.05 -8.57 -6.31
CA ALA A 258 4.94 -7.57 -6.90
C ALA A 258 5.42 -7.96 -8.30
N GLY A 259 5.54 -9.26 -8.60
CA GLY A 259 6.17 -9.74 -9.83
C GLY A 259 5.48 -9.29 -11.11
N ARG A 260 4.15 -9.44 -11.18
CA ARG A 260 3.36 -9.01 -12.35
C ARG A 260 3.36 -7.49 -12.53
N LEU A 261 3.24 -6.74 -11.42
CA LEU A 261 3.32 -5.28 -11.42
C LEU A 261 4.69 -4.81 -11.92
N LEU A 262 5.77 -5.42 -11.45
CA LEU A 262 7.11 -5.05 -11.88
C LEU A 262 7.29 -5.29 -13.38
N GLU A 263 6.79 -6.41 -13.90
CA GLU A 263 6.80 -6.68 -15.33
C GLU A 263 6.04 -5.62 -16.13
N TYR A 264 4.86 -5.21 -15.63
CA TYR A 264 4.06 -4.14 -16.23
C TYR A 264 4.84 -2.81 -16.27
N ILE A 265 5.47 -2.45 -15.15
CA ILE A 265 6.28 -1.23 -15.01
C ILE A 265 7.44 -1.24 -16.00
N VAL A 266 8.19 -2.34 -16.07
CA VAL A 266 9.42 -2.36 -16.90
C VAL A 266 9.09 -2.48 -18.38
N LYS A 267 8.10 -3.30 -18.76
CA LYS A 267 7.89 -3.67 -20.17
C LYS A 267 6.71 -3.00 -20.84
N GLU A 268 5.65 -2.64 -20.13
CA GLU A 268 4.37 -2.28 -20.75
C GLU A 268 4.04 -0.79 -20.62
N LEU A 269 4.45 -0.14 -19.53
CA LEU A 269 4.26 1.30 -19.38
C LEU A 269 5.27 2.09 -20.21
N LYS A 270 4.81 2.85 -21.21
CA LYS A 270 5.69 3.59 -22.14
C LYS A 270 5.54 5.11 -22.13
N LYS A 271 4.52 5.63 -21.45
CA LYS A 271 4.30 7.08 -21.33
C LYS A 271 5.43 7.72 -20.52
N PRO A 272 5.89 8.95 -20.87
CA PRO A 272 7.00 9.59 -20.15
C PRO A 272 6.74 9.73 -18.65
N LEU A 273 5.49 9.96 -18.23
CA LEU A 273 5.08 9.82 -16.83
C LEU A 273 3.89 8.86 -16.72
N SER A 274 4.04 7.84 -15.88
CA SER A 274 2.92 6.97 -15.47
C SER A 274 2.72 7.04 -13.96
N ILE A 275 1.53 7.36 -13.50
CA ILE A 275 1.17 7.36 -12.07
C ILE A 275 0.22 6.20 -11.83
N LEU A 276 0.64 5.27 -10.97
CA LEU A 276 -0.17 4.19 -10.44
C LEU A 276 -0.52 4.51 -8.98
N SER A 277 -1.77 4.87 -8.71
CA SER A 277 -2.21 5.09 -7.32
C SER A 277 -2.73 3.79 -6.69
N VAL A 278 -2.05 3.38 -5.62
CA VAL A 278 -2.10 2.05 -5.02
C VAL A 278 -2.30 2.08 -3.50
N HIS A 279 -2.18 0.93 -2.84
CA HIS A 279 -2.28 0.78 -1.39
C HIS A 279 -0.92 0.43 -0.76
N ASP A 280 -0.84 0.48 0.57
CA ASP A 280 0.31 -0.07 1.31
C ASP A 280 0.52 -1.57 1.04
N THR A 281 -0.56 -2.31 0.76
CA THR A 281 -0.53 -3.72 0.36
C THR A 281 0.05 -3.96 -1.04
N THR A 282 0.31 -2.92 -1.81
CA THR A 282 1.06 -2.97 -3.08
C THR A 282 2.49 -2.49 -2.88
N LEU A 283 2.65 -1.34 -2.22
CA LEU A 283 3.95 -0.71 -2.01
C LEU A 283 4.87 -1.52 -1.10
N GLY A 284 4.33 -2.07 -0.01
CA GLY A 284 5.07 -2.87 0.96
C GLY A 284 5.69 -4.13 0.35
N PRO A 285 4.91 -5.00 -0.33
CA PRO A 285 5.46 -6.17 -1.01
C PRO A 285 6.45 -5.83 -2.13
N MET A 286 6.20 -4.77 -2.91
CA MET A 286 7.15 -4.31 -3.93
C MET A 286 8.48 -3.91 -3.31
N HIS A 287 8.44 -3.10 -2.24
CA HIS A 287 9.63 -2.69 -1.50
C HIS A 287 10.36 -3.91 -0.92
N GLN A 288 9.64 -4.81 -0.25
CA GLN A 288 10.23 -6.02 0.33
C GLN A 288 10.86 -6.93 -0.74
N ALA A 289 10.26 -7.06 -1.92
CA ALA A 289 10.83 -7.85 -3.01
C ALA A 289 12.12 -7.20 -3.55
N LEU A 290 12.13 -5.88 -3.75
CA LEU A 290 13.31 -5.17 -4.25
C LEU A 290 14.46 -5.14 -3.24
N THR A 291 14.17 -5.10 -1.94
CA THR A 291 15.19 -5.06 -0.88
C THR A 291 15.52 -6.43 -0.28
N HIS A 292 14.88 -7.53 -0.69
CA HIS A 292 15.00 -8.86 -0.07
C HIS A 292 16.46 -9.30 0.14
N LYS A 293 17.32 -9.11 -0.87
CA LYS A 293 18.76 -9.42 -0.77
C LYS A 293 19.50 -8.55 0.25
N ILE A 294 19.11 -7.28 0.38
CA ILE A 294 19.67 -6.36 1.38
C ILE A 294 19.22 -6.77 2.78
N VAL A 295 17.91 -6.99 2.97
CA VAL A 295 17.34 -7.42 4.26
C VAL A 295 17.99 -8.72 4.74
N LYS A 296 18.24 -9.68 3.84
CA LYS A 296 18.99 -10.90 4.17
C LYS A 296 20.40 -10.65 4.68
N LYS A 297 21.07 -9.61 4.19
CA LYS A 297 22.44 -9.24 4.59
C LYS A 297 22.45 -8.41 5.88
N THR A 298 21.49 -7.51 6.09
CA THR A 298 21.51 -6.52 7.18
C THR A 298 20.58 -6.87 8.35
N GLY A 299 19.55 -7.69 8.14
CA GLY A 299 18.50 -7.98 9.11
C GLY A 299 17.46 -6.86 9.27
N GLU A 300 17.60 -5.73 8.58
CA GLU A 300 16.71 -4.58 8.73
C GLU A 300 15.39 -4.82 7.99
N LEU A 301 14.29 -4.86 8.73
CA LEU A 301 12.95 -5.04 8.16
C LEU A 301 12.50 -3.80 7.37
N CYS A 302 11.72 -4.02 6.32
CA CYS A 302 11.04 -2.94 5.61
C CYS A 302 10.07 -2.19 6.52
N ILE A 303 10.05 -0.86 6.40
CA ILE A 303 9.13 0.01 7.12
C ILE A 303 7.67 -0.16 6.64
N TYR A 304 6.72 0.15 7.51
CA TYR A 304 5.32 0.30 7.10
C TYR A 304 5.21 1.52 6.17
N PRO A 305 4.72 1.39 4.92
CA PRO A 305 4.65 2.53 4.01
C PRO A 305 3.74 3.62 4.60
N PRO A 306 4.23 4.83 4.94
CA PRO A 306 3.40 5.87 5.54
C PRO A 306 2.39 6.44 4.52
N TYR A 307 1.49 7.31 4.96
CA TYR A 307 0.56 7.96 4.02
C TYR A 307 1.30 8.77 2.97
N SER A 308 0.80 8.78 1.74
CA SER A 308 1.46 9.42 0.59
C SER A 308 2.87 8.88 0.30
N ALA A 309 3.18 7.67 0.78
CA ALA A 309 4.40 6.99 0.37
C ALA A 309 4.42 6.72 -1.12
N HIS A 310 5.59 6.84 -1.74
CA HIS A 310 5.77 6.60 -3.16
C HIS A 310 7.06 5.85 -3.45
N MET A 311 7.02 5.10 -4.56
CA MET A 311 8.17 4.47 -5.17
C MET A 311 8.26 4.93 -6.62
N ASP A 312 9.42 5.46 -6.99
CA ASP A 312 9.65 6.03 -8.31
C ASP A 312 10.63 5.16 -9.09
N PHE A 313 10.29 4.83 -10.33
CA PHE A 313 11.15 4.12 -11.27
C PHE A 313 11.55 5.10 -12.37
N TYR A 314 12.80 5.55 -12.35
CA TYR A 314 13.37 6.45 -13.33
C TYR A 314 14.13 5.64 -14.37
N PHE A 315 13.76 5.77 -15.64
CA PHE A 315 14.37 5.06 -16.77
C PHE A 315 15.19 6.03 -17.59
N TYR A 316 16.46 5.70 -17.79
CA TYR A 316 17.42 6.55 -18.50
C TYR A 316 17.92 5.87 -19.78
N LYS A 317 18.44 6.68 -20.70
CA LYS A 317 19.24 6.23 -21.85
C LYS A 317 20.56 6.95 -21.90
N ASN A 318 21.61 6.27 -22.34
CA ASN A 318 22.87 6.92 -22.70
C ASN A 318 22.93 7.25 -24.20
N ALA A 319 24.01 7.91 -24.64
CA ALA A 319 24.23 8.27 -26.05
C ALA A 319 24.26 7.05 -27.01
N SER A 320 24.52 5.85 -26.50
CA SER A 320 24.50 4.58 -27.24
C SER A 320 23.12 3.90 -27.22
N ASN A 321 22.08 4.56 -26.71
CA ASN A 321 20.73 4.01 -26.48
C ASN A 321 20.66 2.81 -25.52
N GLU A 322 21.67 2.60 -24.68
CA GLU A 322 21.59 1.61 -23.60
C GLU A 322 20.68 2.13 -22.49
N GLU A 323 19.80 1.25 -21.98
CA GLU A 323 18.79 1.61 -20.99
C GLU A 323 19.25 1.31 -19.56
N PHE A 324 18.99 2.26 -18.66
CA PHE A 324 19.31 2.18 -17.25
C PHE A 324 18.08 2.47 -16.40
N ILE A 325 18.12 2.05 -15.14
CA ILE A 325 17.05 2.28 -14.18
C ILE A 325 17.60 2.68 -12.81
N GLN A 326 16.91 3.63 -12.19
CA GLN A 326 17.01 3.95 -10.77
C GLN A 326 15.64 3.69 -10.14
N VAL A 327 15.64 3.09 -8.95
CA VAL A 327 14.42 2.93 -8.16
C VAL A 327 14.59 3.63 -6.83
N ASP A 328 13.65 4.50 -6.50
CA ASP A 328 13.63 5.19 -5.22
C ASP A 328 12.41 4.80 -4.42
N PHE A 329 12.56 4.68 -3.11
CA PHE A 329 11.45 4.62 -2.19
C PHE A 329 11.52 5.82 -1.25
N GLN A 330 10.46 6.62 -1.21
CA GLN A 330 10.43 7.85 -0.41
C GLN A 330 11.60 8.81 -0.72
N ARG A 331 11.94 8.94 -2.02
CA ARG A 331 13.04 9.78 -2.53
C ARG A 331 14.45 9.29 -2.17
N GLU A 332 14.55 8.16 -1.48
CA GLU A 332 15.81 7.49 -1.18
C GLU A 332 16.06 6.35 -2.17
N PRO A 333 17.24 6.27 -2.79
CA PRO A 333 17.54 5.26 -3.80
C PRO A 333 17.67 3.87 -3.17
N ILE A 334 17.05 2.87 -3.81
CA ILE A 334 17.28 1.45 -3.53
C ILE A 334 18.60 1.05 -4.21
N LEU A 335 19.49 0.40 -3.44
CA LEU A 335 20.79 -0.04 -3.94
C LEU A 335 20.72 -1.44 -4.56
N PHE A 336 21.24 -1.58 -5.78
CA PHE A 336 21.45 -2.87 -6.44
C PHE A 336 22.94 -3.16 -6.44
N ASP A 337 23.38 -4.07 -5.56
CA ASP A 337 24.80 -4.35 -5.27
C ASP A 337 25.63 -3.06 -5.04
N GLY A 338 25.09 -2.16 -4.24
CA GLY A 338 25.73 -0.89 -3.87
C GLY A 338 25.59 0.24 -4.91
N LYS A 339 24.95 -0.02 -6.06
CA LYS A 339 24.72 0.98 -7.11
C LYS A 339 23.31 1.55 -7.04
N THR A 340 23.17 2.85 -7.26
CA THR A 340 21.86 3.53 -7.35
C THR A 340 21.25 3.44 -8.75
N ILE A 341 22.08 3.36 -9.79
CA ILE A 341 21.67 3.15 -11.17
C ILE A 341 22.32 1.88 -11.69
N VAL A 342 21.52 1.04 -12.33
CA VAL A 342 21.98 -0.18 -13.00
C VAL A 342 21.43 -0.25 -14.41
N SER A 343 22.07 -1.04 -15.28
CA SER A 343 21.50 -1.34 -16.59
C SER A 343 20.17 -2.07 -16.44
N ILE A 344 19.24 -1.90 -17.39
CA ILE A 344 17.99 -2.68 -17.39
C ILE A 344 18.26 -4.19 -17.39
N LYS A 345 19.33 -4.64 -18.07
CA LYS A 345 19.73 -6.04 -18.08
C LYS A 345 20.08 -6.55 -16.67
N GLU A 346 20.91 -5.80 -15.94
CA GLU A 346 21.30 -6.11 -14.56
C GLU A 346 20.06 -6.11 -13.64
N PHE A 347 19.20 -5.08 -13.74
CA PHE A 347 17.96 -5.01 -12.97
C PHE A 347 17.03 -6.22 -13.23
N LEU A 348 16.85 -6.61 -14.49
CA LEU A 348 16.01 -7.75 -14.86
C LEU A 348 16.57 -9.09 -14.37
N GLN A 349 17.89 -9.23 -14.27
CA GLN A 349 18.56 -10.40 -13.69
C GLN A 349 18.36 -10.41 -12.16
N GLU A 350 18.58 -9.28 -11.50
CA GLU A 350 18.44 -9.14 -10.05
C GLU A 350 17.00 -9.39 -9.57
N THR A 351 16.01 -9.00 -10.37
CA THR A 351 14.58 -9.15 -10.05
C THR A 351 13.95 -10.43 -10.61
N ALA A 352 14.72 -11.26 -11.33
CA ALA A 352 14.21 -12.48 -11.98
C ALA A 352 13.58 -13.49 -11.01
N TRP A 353 13.99 -13.50 -9.74
CA TRP A 353 13.50 -14.47 -8.76
C TRP A 353 12.03 -14.28 -8.39
N PHE A 354 11.47 -13.08 -8.57
CA PHE A 354 10.06 -12.80 -8.29
C PHE A 354 9.26 -12.26 -9.48
N ARG A 355 9.91 -11.66 -10.48
CA ARG A 355 9.24 -11.11 -11.67
C ARG A 355 8.45 -12.20 -12.42
N MET A 356 7.27 -11.85 -12.93
CA MET A 356 6.42 -12.78 -13.69
C MET A 356 5.71 -12.07 -14.83
N THR A 357 5.60 -12.78 -15.95
CA THR A 357 4.77 -12.43 -17.10
C THR A 357 3.28 -12.53 -16.78
N GLN A 358 2.44 -12.01 -17.68
CA GLN A 358 0.98 -12.16 -17.61
C GLN A 358 0.54 -13.64 -17.59
N GLU A 359 1.17 -14.48 -18.41
CA GLU A 359 0.84 -15.91 -18.52
C GLU A 359 1.19 -16.66 -17.25
N GLU A 360 2.42 -16.47 -16.74
CA GLU A 360 2.88 -17.07 -15.48
C GLU A 360 2.00 -16.63 -14.30
N PHE A 361 1.62 -15.35 -14.25
CA PHE A 361 0.69 -14.84 -13.24
C PHE A 361 -0.69 -15.51 -13.35
N GLY A 362 -1.22 -15.63 -14.57
CA GLY A 362 -2.50 -16.29 -14.83
C GLY A 362 -2.53 -17.74 -14.35
N ALA A 363 -1.45 -18.48 -14.58
CA ALA A 363 -1.31 -19.84 -14.06
C ALA A 363 -1.18 -19.88 -12.54
N LYS A 364 -0.31 -19.03 -11.96
CA LYS A 364 0.00 -19.06 -10.53
C LYS A 364 -1.16 -18.61 -9.65
N LYS A 365 -1.98 -17.66 -10.09
CA LYS A 365 -3.11 -17.14 -9.29
C LYS A 365 -4.24 -18.15 -9.07
N GLN A 366 -4.30 -19.20 -9.91
CA GLN A 366 -5.26 -20.30 -9.83
C GLN A 366 -4.67 -21.56 -9.17
N ALA A 367 -3.37 -21.57 -8.88
CA ALA A 367 -2.72 -22.70 -8.23
C ALA A 367 -3.03 -22.73 -6.73
N GLU A 368 -3.16 -23.94 -6.18
CA GLU A 368 -3.13 -24.12 -4.74
C GLU A 368 -1.76 -23.64 -4.23
N PRO A 369 -1.71 -22.78 -3.20
CA PRO A 369 -0.44 -22.31 -2.67
C PRO A 369 0.38 -23.50 -2.14
N PRO A 370 1.69 -23.57 -2.43
CA PRO A 370 2.58 -24.58 -1.87
C PRO A 370 2.94 -24.27 -0.40
N ILE A 371 2.02 -23.64 0.32
CA ILE A 371 2.18 -23.14 1.69
C ILE A 371 1.18 -23.90 2.55
N PRO A 372 1.63 -24.66 3.57
CA PRO A 372 0.71 -25.34 4.46
C PRO A 372 -0.14 -24.32 5.23
N ALA A 373 -1.40 -24.68 5.51
CA ALA A 373 -2.20 -23.93 6.47
C ALA A 373 -1.48 -23.96 7.82
N ARG A 374 -1.30 -22.81 8.45
CA ARG A 374 -0.71 -22.74 9.80
C ARG A 374 -1.73 -22.98 10.90
N PHE A 375 -2.94 -22.52 10.67
CA PHE A 375 -4.07 -22.63 11.57
C PHE A 375 -5.25 -23.20 10.79
N SER A 376 -6.06 -24.00 11.45
CA SER A 376 -7.32 -24.50 10.89
C SER A 376 -8.42 -23.45 11.06
N ASP A 377 -9.51 -23.58 10.31
CA ASP A 377 -10.71 -22.74 10.49
C ASP A 377 -11.25 -22.87 11.93
N GLU A 378 -11.09 -24.03 12.56
CA GLU A 378 -11.47 -24.29 13.96
C GLU A 378 -10.60 -23.47 14.94
N ASP A 379 -9.29 -23.37 14.69
CA ASP A 379 -8.39 -22.54 15.51
C ASP A 379 -8.77 -21.05 15.41
N GLU A 380 -9.09 -20.58 14.20
CA GLU A 380 -9.51 -19.20 13.98
C GLU A 380 -10.86 -18.89 14.64
N GLU A 381 -11.82 -19.81 14.56
CA GLU A 381 -13.11 -19.69 15.23
C GLU A 381 -12.95 -19.71 16.76
N ASP A 382 -12.10 -20.60 17.29
CA ASP A 382 -11.81 -20.66 18.72
C ASP A 382 -11.15 -19.37 19.21
N PHE A 383 -10.20 -18.79 18.47
CA PHE A 383 -9.63 -17.49 18.82
C PHE A 383 -10.68 -16.39 18.91
N HIS A 384 -11.63 -16.35 17.97
CA HIS A 384 -12.66 -15.32 18.00
C HIS A 384 -13.66 -15.51 19.16
N LYS A 385 -13.92 -16.75 19.59
CA LYS A 385 -14.78 -17.05 20.74
C LYS A 385 -14.05 -16.90 22.08
N ASN A 386 -12.79 -17.33 22.14
CA ASN A 386 -12.00 -17.51 23.36
C ASN A 386 -10.59 -16.88 23.24
N PRO A 387 -10.46 -15.58 22.91
CA PRO A 387 -9.16 -14.95 22.72
C PRO A 387 -8.26 -15.04 23.96
N GLU A 388 -8.84 -15.10 25.16
CA GLU A 388 -8.14 -15.28 26.44
C GLU A 388 -7.31 -16.58 26.55
N LYS A 389 -7.60 -17.59 25.73
CA LYS A 389 -6.79 -18.83 25.67
C LYS A 389 -5.40 -18.58 25.04
N TYR A 390 -5.32 -17.59 24.17
CA TYR A 390 -4.14 -17.30 23.33
C TYR A 390 -3.44 -16.02 23.77
N LEU A 391 -4.21 -15.09 24.33
CA LEU A 391 -3.76 -13.80 24.80
C LEU A 391 -3.90 -13.82 26.32
N GLN A 392 -2.84 -13.44 27.04
CA GLN A 392 -2.82 -13.46 28.50
C GLN A 392 -3.68 -12.31 29.05
N LEU A 393 -5.00 -12.39 28.89
CA LEU A 393 -5.94 -11.29 29.15
C LEU A 393 -6.46 -11.26 30.60
N GLU A 394 -5.90 -12.08 31.48
CA GLU A 394 -6.20 -12.10 32.92
C GLU A 394 -5.65 -10.88 33.68
#